data_AF-A0A0C3AW31-F1
#
_entry.id   AF-A0A0C3AW31-F1
#
_cell.length_a   1.000
_cell.length_b   1.000
_cell.length_c   1.000
_cell.angle_alpha   90.00
_cell.angle_beta   90.00
_cell.angle_gamma   90.00
#
_symmetry.space_group_name_H-M   'P 1'
#
loop_
_entity.id
_entity.type
_entity.pdbx_description
1 polymer ?
#
loop_
_entity_poly.entity_id
_entity_poly.type
_entity_poly.pdbx_seq_one_letter_code
_entity_poly.pdbx_strand_id
1 'polypeptide(L)'
;LRRFIIRADVHYDADSKLLTVHLELPGLKKRDLSITLSTCVYNRVRQVVIAGRSKPMLPETGYAIRERKFGEFSRTFAVPPETKSEDVSAEMQDGLLVLKISMGPPADSEDSQEIAIR
;
A
#
# COMPACT_ATOMS: atom_id res chain seq x y z
N LEU A 1 -15.77 8.72 8.12
CA LEU A 1 -15.82 8.22 6.72
C LEU A 1 -15.07 6.90 6.64
N ARG A 2 -15.75 5.78 6.32
CA ARG A 2 -15.07 4.48 6.16
C ARG A 2 -14.14 4.58 4.94
N ARG A 3 -12.83 4.48 5.15
CA ARG A 3 -11.85 4.42 4.05
C ARG A 3 -12.18 3.23 3.15
N PHE A 4 -12.20 3.46 1.83
CA PHE A 4 -12.28 2.38 0.87
C PHE A 4 -10.97 1.58 0.94
N ILE A 5 -11.07 0.35 1.44
CA ILE A 5 -9.93 -0.57 1.52
C ILE A 5 -9.91 -1.37 0.21
N ILE A 6 -8.93 -1.06 -0.64
CA ILE A 6 -8.64 -1.85 -1.84
C ILE A 6 -8.15 -3.25 -1.46
N ARG A 7 -8.41 -4.27 -2.28
CA ARG A 7 -7.87 -5.61 -1.99
C ARG A 7 -6.38 -5.64 -2.34
N ALA A 8 -5.61 -6.36 -1.53
CA ALA A 8 -4.20 -6.52 -1.79
C ALA A 8 -3.66 -7.82 -1.18
N ASP A 9 -2.70 -8.42 -1.87
CA ASP A 9 -1.86 -9.49 -1.36
C ASP A 9 -0.46 -8.94 -1.10
N VAL A 10 0.18 -9.41 -0.04
CA VAL A 10 1.51 -8.98 0.39
C VAL A 10 2.33 -10.22 0.69
N HIS A 11 3.48 -10.35 0.04
CA HIS A 11 4.40 -11.45 0.23
C HIS A 11 5.80 -10.90 0.50
N TYR A 12 6.43 -11.38 1.57
CA TYR A 12 7.84 -11.10 1.86
C TYR A 12 8.64 -12.38 1.68
N ASP A 13 9.63 -12.32 0.79
CA ASP A 13 10.60 -13.38 0.57
C ASP A 13 11.86 -13.09 1.41
N ALA A 14 12.18 -13.96 2.36
CA ALA A 14 13.27 -13.75 3.31
C ALA A 14 14.66 -13.94 2.69
N ASP A 15 14.78 -14.75 1.64
CA ASP A 15 16.07 -15.05 0.99
C ASP A 15 16.50 -13.90 0.09
N SER A 16 15.57 -13.42 -0.74
CA SER A 16 15.78 -12.28 -1.64
C SER A 16 15.57 -10.93 -0.96
N LYS A 17 14.97 -10.91 0.24
CA LYS A 17 14.59 -9.70 0.99
C LYS A 17 13.64 -8.80 0.20
N LEU A 18 12.79 -9.40 -0.62
CA LEU A 18 11.90 -8.69 -1.51
C LEU A 18 10.48 -8.69 -0.96
N LEU A 19 9.92 -7.51 -0.74
CA LEU A 19 8.50 -7.34 -0.47
C LEU A 19 7.76 -7.14 -1.81
N THR A 20 6.87 -8.07 -2.15
CA THR A 20 5.99 -7.99 -3.31
C THR A 20 4.56 -7.69 -2.86
N VAL A 21 3.96 -6.66 -3.44
CA VAL A 21 2.58 -6.27 -3.14
C VAL A 21 1.77 -6.26 -4.43
N HIS A 22 0.64 -6.97 -4.44
CA HIS A 22 -0.36 -6.89 -5.50
C HIS A 22 -1.57 -6.12 -5.00
N LEU A 23 -1.99 -5.08 -5.70
CA LEU A 23 -3.20 -4.30 -5.37
C LEU A 23 -4.19 -4.32 -6.52
N GLU A 24 -5.43 -4.72 -6.23
CA GLU A 24 -6.51 -4.66 -7.22
C GLU A 24 -7.03 -3.23 -7.37
N LEU A 25 -6.88 -2.68 -8.57
CA LEU A 25 -7.28 -1.33 -8.96
C LEU A 25 -8.02 -1.32 -10.32
N PRO A 26 -9.07 -2.13 -10.49
CA PRO A 26 -9.75 -2.29 -11.77
C PRO A 26 -10.40 -0.98 -12.23
N GLY A 27 -10.12 -0.60 -13.48
CA GLY A 27 -10.67 0.60 -14.13
C GLY A 27 -10.04 1.92 -13.68
N LEU A 28 -9.02 1.89 -12.83
CA LEU A 28 -8.27 3.08 -12.43
C LEU A 28 -7.15 3.35 -13.43
N LYS A 29 -6.94 4.63 -13.80
CA LYS A 29 -5.85 5.01 -14.70
C LYS A 29 -4.60 5.33 -13.88
N LYS A 30 -3.41 5.07 -14.44
CA LYS A 30 -2.11 5.38 -13.82
C LYS A 30 -2.01 6.82 -13.31
N ARG A 31 -2.56 7.79 -14.06
CA ARG A 31 -2.58 9.22 -13.69
C ARG A 31 -3.44 9.54 -12.45
N ASP A 32 -4.36 8.66 -12.09
CA ASP A 32 -5.26 8.82 -10.94
C ASP A 32 -4.70 8.11 -9.68
N LEU A 33 -3.44 7.64 -9.76
CA LEU A 33 -2.67 7.00 -8.70
C LEU A 33 -1.46 7.85 -8.31
N SER A 34 -1.15 7.85 -7.03
CA SER A 34 0.10 8.38 -6.48
C SER A 34 0.78 7.30 -5.66
N ILE A 35 2.09 7.18 -5.83
CA ILE A 35 2.97 6.33 -5.02
C ILE A 35 4.06 7.24 -4.48
N THR A 36 4.18 7.34 -3.15
CA THR A 36 5.12 8.24 -2.49
C THR A 36 5.93 7.49 -1.45
N LEU A 37 7.25 7.65 -1.48
CA LEU A 37 8.13 7.24 -0.39
C LEU A 37 8.27 8.42 0.57
N SER A 38 7.85 8.24 1.82
CA SER A 38 7.82 9.31 2.83
C SER A 38 8.26 8.81 4.19
N THR A 39 8.60 9.71 5.10
CA THR A 39 8.88 9.41 6.51
C THR A 39 7.81 10.04 7.37
N CYS A 40 7.16 9.26 8.22
CA CYS A 40 6.14 9.78 9.13
C CYS A 40 6.77 10.74 10.15
N VAL A 41 6.20 11.93 10.29
CA VAL A 41 6.75 12.98 11.16
C VAL A 41 6.64 12.66 12.66
N TYR A 42 5.72 11.78 13.06
CA TYR A 42 5.46 11.47 14.46
C TYR A 42 6.30 10.31 15.00
N ASN A 43 6.45 9.24 14.22
CA ASN A 43 7.14 8.03 14.65
C ASN A 43 8.40 7.70 13.82
N ARG A 44 8.75 8.57 12.85
CA ARG A 44 9.93 8.44 11.97
C ARG A 44 9.97 7.17 11.12
N VAL A 45 8.85 6.43 11.00
CA VAL A 45 8.77 5.24 10.15
C VAL A 45 8.84 5.66 8.68
N ARG A 46 9.78 5.07 7.93
CA ARG A 46 9.87 5.18 6.47
C ARG A 46 8.79 4.30 5.84
N GLN A 47 8.08 4.82 4.85
CA GLN A 47 6.88 4.18 4.33
C GLN A 47 6.64 4.49 2.85
N VAL A 48 6.18 3.47 2.12
CA VAL A 48 5.61 3.62 0.77
C VAL A 48 4.10 3.79 0.91
N VAL A 49 3.58 4.90 0.40
CA VAL A 49 2.16 5.26 0.44
C VAL A 49 1.60 5.24 -0.97
N ILE A 50 0.55 4.44 -1.16
CA ILE A 50 -0.24 4.37 -2.38
C ILE A 50 -1.56 5.06 -2.09
N ALA A 51 -1.92 6.05 -2.89
CA ALA A 51 -3.17 6.78 -2.74
C ALA A 51 -3.82 7.03 -4.10
N GLY A 52 -5.13 7.18 -4.09
CA GLY A 52 -5.91 7.50 -5.27
C GLY A 52 -7.41 7.55 -4.97
N ARG A 53 -8.20 7.74 -6.02
CA ARG A 53 -9.66 7.78 -5.93
C ARG A 53 -10.29 6.98 -7.06
N SER A 54 -11.03 5.94 -6.72
CA SER A 54 -11.90 5.24 -7.66
C SER A 54 -13.26 5.95 -7.74
N LYS A 55 -13.85 5.96 -8.93
CA LYS A 55 -15.14 6.62 -9.19
C LYS A 55 -16.24 5.58 -9.45
N PRO A 56 -17.50 5.88 -9.10
CA PRO A 56 -18.62 5.08 -9.56
C PRO A 56 -18.69 5.08 -11.08
N MET A 57 -19.10 3.96 -11.67
CA MET A 57 -19.34 3.85 -13.11
C MET A 57 -20.82 3.99 -13.47
N LEU A 58 -21.72 3.88 -12.48
CA LEU A 58 -23.16 3.92 -12.64
C LEU A 58 -23.76 5.02 -11.74
N PRO A 59 -24.99 5.50 -12.03
CA PRO A 59 -25.72 6.42 -11.16
C PRO A 59 -25.88 5.90 -9.73
N GLU A 60 -26.25 6.77 -8.77
CA GLU A 60 -26.39 6.37 -7.36
C GLU A 60 -27.61 5.48 -7.10
N THR A 61 -28.67 5.63 -7.90
CA THR A 61 -29.93 4.90 -7.78
C THR A 61 -30.06 3.83 -8.87
N GLY A 62 -30.96 2.86 -8.67
CA GLY A 62 -31.27 1.84 -9.68
C GLY A 62 -30.36 0.60 -9.66
N TYR A 63 -29.54 0.41 -8.62
CA TYR A 63 -28.80 -0.83 -8.44
C TYR A 63 -29.73 -1.98 -8.08
N ALA A 64 -29.66 -3.08 -8.83
CA ALA A 64 -30.17 -4.37 -8.37
C ALA A 64 -29.24 -5.01 -7.32
N ILE A 65 -27.92 -4.92 -7.54
CA ILE A 65 -26.86 -5.40 -6.64
C ILE A 65 -25.68 -4.41 -6.68
N ARG A 66 -25.03 -4.17 -5.54
CA ARG A 66 -23.86 -3.28 -5.44
C ARG A 66 -22.79 -3.84 -4.50
N GLU A 67 -21.80 -4.50 -5.07
CA GLU A 67 -20.66 -5.08 -4.34
C GLU A 67 -19.40 -4.22 -4.45
N ARG A 68 -19.21 -3.56 -5.60
CA ARG A 68 -18.05 -2.71 -5.87
C ARG A 68 -18.09 -1.48 -4.97
N LYS A 69 -17.05 -1.31 -4.17
CA LYS A 69 -16.78 -0.10 -3.41
C LYS A 69 -16.00 0.89 -4.28
N PHE A 70 -16.21 2.17 -4.04
CA PHE A 70 -15.45 3.24 -4.68
C PHE A 70 -15.19 4.37 -3.68
N GLY A 71 -14.31 5.29 -4.06
CA GLY A 71 -13.94 6.45 -3.27
C GLY A 71 -12.43 6.56 -3.10
N GLU A 72 -12.03 7.40 -2.15
CA GLU A 72 -10.64 7.60 -1.78
C GLU A 72 -10.10 6.39 -1.02
N PHE A 73 -8.92 5.95 -1.44
CA PHE A 73 -8.18 4.90 -0.78
C PHE A 73 -6.76 5.37 -0.49
N SER A 74 -6.19 4.79 0.55
CA SER A 74 -4.76 4.89 0.83
C SER A 74 -4.29 3.58 1.47
N ARG A 75 -3.14 3.09 1.02
CA ARG A 75 -2.42 1.97 1.62
C ARG A 75 -0.99 2.38 1.89
N THR A 76 -0.50 1.97 3.04
CA THR A 76 0.83 2.33 3.52
C THR A 76 1.55 1.06 3.91
N PHE A 77 2.77 0.91 3.43
CA PHE A 77 3.68 -0.17 3.80
C PHE A 77 4.89 0.44 4.48
N ALA A 78 5.17 0.01 5.71
CA ALA A 78 6.42 0.35 6.38
C ALA A 78 7.57 -0.35 5.67
N VAL A 79 8.67 0.37 5.51
CA VAL A 79 9.89 -0.09 4.83
C VAL A 79 11.11 0.29 5.67
N PRO A 80 12.29 -0.31 5.44
CA PRO A 80 13.49 0.07 6.15
C PRO A 80 13.78 1.58 6.07
N PRO A 81 14.35 2.19 7.13
CA PRO A 81 14.61 3.62 7.17
C PRO A 81 15.50 4.13 6.02
N GLU A 82 16.42 3.30 5.57
CA GLU A 82 17.39 3.55 4.50
C GLU A 82 16.83 3.39 3.08
N THR A 83 15.60 2.86 2.92
CA THR A 83 14.95 2.67 1.60
C THR A 83 15.00 3.94 0.78
N LYS A 84 15.39 3.84 -0.49
CA LYS A 84 15.42 4.95 -1.46
C LYS A 84 14.39 4.74 -2.55
N SER A 85 14.22 5.76 -3.40
CA SER A 85 13.31 5.68 -4.54
C SER A 85 13.67 4.56 -5.51
N GLU A 86 14.96 4.34 -5.75
CA GLU A 86 15.45 3.29 -6.64
C GLU A 86 15.18 1.86 -6.13
N ASP A 87 14.92 1.68 -4.84
CA ASP A 87 14.59 0.40 -4.23
C ASP A 87 13.12 -0.01 -4.42
N VAL A 88 12.30 0.89 -4.97
CA VAL A 88 10.86 0.70 -5.17
C VAL A 88 10.56 0.68 -6.67
N SER A 89 10.08 -0.45 -7.17
CA SER A 89 9.54 -0.57 -8.52
C SER A 89 8.03 -0.76 -8.50
N ALA A 90 7.36 -0.22 -9.53
CA ALA A 90 5.91 -0.24 -9.64
C ALA A 90 5.49 -0.46 -11.09
N GLU A 91 4.66 -1.48 -11.31
CA GLU A 91 4.10 -1.79 -12.62
C GLU A 91 2.60 -1.97 -12.49
N MET A 92 1.85 -1.46 -13.47
CA MET A 92 0.40 -1.63 -13.50
C MET A 92 -0.02 -2.18 -14.86
N GLN A 93 -0.68 -3.34 -14.81
CA GLN A 93 -1.17 -4.10 -15.95
C GLN A 93 -2.52 -4.74 -15.58
N ASP A 94 -3.47 -4.72 -16.51
CA ASP A 94 -4.77 -5.41 -16.39
C ASP A 94 -5.57 -5.09 -15.10
N GLY A 95 -5.42 -3.87 -14.59
CA GLY A 95 -6.09 -3.43 -13.36
C GLY A 95 -5.43 -3.90 -12.06
N LEU A 96 -4.24 -4.50 -12.14
CA LEU A 96 -3.42 -4.87 -10.99
C LEU A 96 -2.19 -3.97 -10.92
N LEU A 97 -1.93 -3.38 -9.75
CA LEU A 97 -0.68 -2.69 -9.44
C LEU A 97 0.22 -3.67 -8.68
N VAL A 98 1.42 -3.90 -9.20
CA VAL A 98 2.46 -4.71 -8.58
C VAL A 98 3.56 -3.77 -8.09
N LEU A 99 3.86 -3.83 -6.80
CA LEU A 99 5.02 -3.18 -6.21
C LEU A 99 6.05 -4.23 -5.83
N LYS A 100 7.31 -3.94 -6.10
CA LYS A 100 8.43 -4.71 -5.54
C LYS A 100 9.37 -3.76 -4.82
N ILE A 101 9.61 -4.03 -3.56
CA ILE A 101 10.39 -3.18 -2.65
C ILE A 101 11.52 -4.02 -2.08
N SER A 102 12.77 -3.58 -2.27
CA SER A 102 13.92 -4.15 -1.58
C SER A 102 13.87 -3.77 -0.10
N MET A 103 13.83 -4.77 0.78
CA MET A 103 13.75 -4.57 2.23
C MET A 103 15.10 -4.62 2.93
N GLY A 104 16.19 -4.78 2.16
CA GLY A 104 17.53 -4.84 2.73
C GLY A 104 17.72 -5.99 3.73
N PRO A 105 18.86 -6.06 4.42
CA PRO A 105 19.00 -6.97 5.55
C PRO A 105 17.97 -6.61 6.65
N PRO A 106 17.41 -7.60 7.36
CA PRO A 106 16.61 -7.32 8.53
C PRO A 106 17.43 -6.51 9.53
N ALA A 107 16.80 -5.51 10.15
CA ALA A 107 17.42 -4.76 11.22
C ALA A 107 17.75 -5.70 12.40
N ASP A 108 18.81 -5.36 13.14
CA ASP A 108 19.08 -6.00 14.41
C ASP A 108 17.86 -5.82 15.33
N SER A 109 17.40 -6.91 15.94
CA SER A 109 16.28 -6.84 16.87
C SER A 109 16.73 -6.10 18.13
N GLU A 110 16.09 -4.99 18.46
CA GLU A 110 16.20 -4.43 19.81
C GLU A 110 15.41 -5.29 20.80
N ASP A 111 15.86 -5.33 22.06
CA ASP A 111 15.17 -6.06 23.13
C ASP A 111 13.75 -5.50 23.32
N SER A 112 12.75 -6.38 23.29
CA SER A 112 11.37 -6.01 23.57
C SER A 112 11.20 -5.64 25.03
N GLN A 113 10.56 -4.51 25.31
CA GLN A 113 10.18 -4.10 26.66
C GLN A 113 8.68 -4.32 26.90
N GLU A 114 8.33 -4.97 28.00
CA GLU A 114 6.94 -5.11 28.42
C GLU A 114 6.44 -3.82 29.08
N ILE A 115 5.24 -3.36 28.70
CA ILE A 115 4.62 -2.16 29.27
C ILE A 115 3.51 -2.58 30.23
N ALA A 116 3.67 -2.25 31.52
CA ALA A 116 2.66 -2.55 32.52
C ALA A 116 1.37 -1.73 32.28
N ILE A 117 0.23 -2.41 32.31
CA ILE A 117 -1.11 -1.80 32.27
C ILE A 117 -1.43 -1.24 33.67
N ARG A 118 -1.90 0.01 33.76
CA ARG A 118 -2.34 0.67 35.00
C ARG A 118 -3.80 1.08 34.92
#